data_AF-A0A4Q2L622-F1
#
_entry.id   AF-A0A4Q2L622-F1
#
_cell.length_a   1.000
_cell.length_b   1.000
_cell.length_c   1.000
_cell.angle_alpha   90.00
_cell.angle_beta   90.00
_cell.angle_gamma   90.00
#
_symmetry.space_group_name_H-M   'P 1'
#
loop_
_entity.id
_entity.type
_entity.pdbx_description
1 polymer ?
#
loop_
_entity_poly.entity_id
_entity_poly.type
_entity_poly.pdbx_seq_one_letter_code
_entity_poly.pdbx_strand_id
1 'polypeptide(L)'
;MEPPGSTTLVMVGEETTSAIRSLERYANVQAASFSGESDAEVARWSVSTSAPYVVHDHDPLGHVAAAWVEFYDDQSTYGVLELEIERAVEAAERHMISVPDYYVVLHPESLPTTWMHWWLGVLADASPNRVIPWPDADDSLASLLRHLPTGRPWPEVESWLPGVAGSVPDRIGLHGSR
;
A
#
# COMPACT_ATOMS: atom_id res chain seq x y z
N MET A 1 -22.63 8.82 17.83
CA MET A 1 -22.38 7.72 16.88
C MET A 1 -21.43 8.31 15.88
N GLU A 2 -20.14 8.04 16.02
CA GLU A 2 -19.17 8.47 15.01
C GLU A 2 -19.58 7.86 13.66
N PRO A 3 -19.58 8.64 12.57
CA PRO A 3 -19.83 8.08 11.26
C PRO A 3 -18.83 6.93 11.03
N PRO A 4 -19.25 5.80 10.44
CA PRO A 4 -18.30 4.76 10.05
C PRO A 4 -17.24 5.40 9.15
N GLY A 5 -15.97 5.24 9.52
CA GLY A 5 -14.85 5.75 8.74
C GLY A 5 -14.88 5.16 7.33
N SER A 6 -14.50 5.96 6.34
CA SER A 6 -14.34 5.48 4.96
C SER A 6 -13.26 4.41 4.88
N THR A 7 -13.48 3.38 4.07
CA THR A 7 -12.44 2.39 3.75
C THR A 7 -11.47 2.98 2.75
N THR A 8 -10.19 3.03 3.09
CA THR A 8 -9.12 3.64 2.28
C THR A 8 -8.36 2.57 1.51
N LEU A 9 -8.17 2.79 0.21
CA LEU A 9 -7.41 1.91 -0.67
C LEU A 9 -6.30 2.70 -1.35
N VAL A 10 -5.07 2.20 -1.26
CA VAL A 10 -3.95 2.69 -2.06
C VAL A 10 -3.78 1.78 -3.25
N MET A 11 -3.74 2.38 -4.43
CA MET A 11 -3.43 1.71 -5.67
C MET A 11 -1.95 1.88 -5.98
N VAL A 12 -1.29 0.79 -6.34
CA VAL A 12 0.14 0.77 -6.66
C VAL A 12 0.38 -0.01 -7.94
N GLY A 13 1.50 0.29 -8.59
CA GLY A 13 1.87 -0.29 -9.88
C GLY A 13 1.62 0.68 -11.04
N GLU A 14 1.75 0.14 -12.25
CA GLU A 14 1.58 0.93 -13.47
C GLU A 14 0.12 1.29 -13.71
N GLU A 15 -0.12 2.30 -14.55
CA GLU A 15 -1.45 2.76 -14.97
C GLU A 15 -2.40 3.24 -13.86
N THR A 16 -1.89 3.43 -12.63
CA THR A 16 -2.70 3.83 -11.48
C THR A 16 -3.56 5.07 -11.72
N THR A 17 -3.01 6.13 -12.32
CA THR A 17 -3.79 7.34 -12.67
C THR A 17 -4.95 7.07 -13.63
N SER A 18 -4.82 6.08 -14.53
CA SER A 18 -5.90 5.68 -15.44
C SER A 18 -7.00 4.93 -14.67
N ALA A 19 -6.60 3.98 -13.82
CA ALA A 19 -7.51 3.20 -13.00
C ALA A 19 -8.30 4.07 -12.02
N ILE A 20 -7.65 5.03 -11.35
CA ILE A 20 -8.28 6.02 -10.46
C ILE A 20 -9.32 6.85 -11.20
N ARG A 21 -8.97 7.40 -12.38
CA ARG A 21 -9.94 8.17 -13.20
C ARG A 21 -11.16 7.34 -13.60
N SER A 22 -11.00 6.04 -13.79
CA SER A 22 -12.13 5.15 -14.10
C SER A 22 -13.14 5.03 -12.95
N LEU A 23 -12.70 5.26 -11.70
CA LEU A 23 -13.51 5.17 -10.50
C LEU A 23 -14.29 6.44 -10.16
N GLU A 24 -13.87 7.61 -10.65
CA GLU A 24 -14.51 8.91 -10.36
C GLU A 24 -16.00 8.95 -10.75
N ARG A 25 -16.44 8.05 -11.64
CA ARG A 25 -17.84 7.92 -12.06
C ARG A 25 -18.77 7.33 -10.98
N TYR A 26 -18.24 6.73 -9.92
CA TYR A 26 -19.04 6.03 -8.90
C TYR A 26 -19.31 6.94 -7.70
N ALA A 27 -20.59 7.19 -7.40
CA ALA A 27 -21.00 8.10 -6.32
C ALA A 27 -20.59 7.64 -4.91
N ASN A 28 -20.26 6.36 -4.73
CA ASN A 28 -19.79 5.81 -3.46
C ASN A 28 -18.26 5.77 -3.32
N VAL A 29 -17.53 6.37 -4.26
CA VAL A 29 -16.06 6.37 -4.29
C VAL A 29 -15.57 7.82 -4.38
N GLN A 30 -14.66 8.18 -3.48
CA GLN A 30 -13.85 9.38 -3.61
C GLN A 30 -12.47 8.94 -4.12
N ALA A 31 -12.11 9.34 -5.33
CA ALA A 31 -10.85 8.96 -5.97
C ALA A 31 -9.99 10.19 -6.26
N ALA A 32 -8.68 10.11 -6.05
CA ALA A 32 -7.73 11.14 -6.48
C ALA A 32 -6.35 10.55 -6.73
N SER A 33 -5.63 11.12 -7.69
CA SER A 33 -4.22 10.83 -7.93
C SER A 33 -3.40 11.99 -7.36
N PHE A 34 -2.36 11.66 -6.59
CA PHE A 34 -1.46 12.59 -5.93
C PHE A 34 -0.07 12.50 -6.57
N SER A 35 0.49 13.66 -6.90
CA SER A 35 1.84 13.81 -7.42
C SER A 35 2.60 14.84 -6.58
N GLY A 36 3.25 14.37 -5.52
CA GLY A 36 4.13 15.19 -4.68
C GLY A 36 3.44 15.86 -3.48
N GLU A 37 2.17 15.55 -3.21
CA GLU A 37 1.49 15.89 -1.97
C GLU A 37 2.11 15.13 -0.78
N SER A 38 2.08 15.78 0.39
CA SER A 38 2.53 15.17 1.66
C SER A 38 1.49 14.23 2.26
N ASP A 39 1.92 13.29 3.11
CA ASP A 39 1.03 12.38 3.84
C ASP A 39 -0.08 13.13 4.60
N ALA A 40 0.25 14.28 5.20
CA ALA A 40 -0.69 15.10 5.94
C ALA A 40 -1.76 15.75 5.04
N GLU A 41 -1.41 16.09 3.80
CA GLU A 41 -2.37 16.62 2.82
C GLU A 41 -3.32 15.54 2.33
N VAL A 42 -2.78 14.37 2.01
CA VAL A 42 -3.57 13.20 1.60
C VAL A 42 -4.49 12.74 2.74
N ALA A 43 -3.99 12.63 3.97
CA ALA A 43 -4.79 12.28 5.14
C ALA A 43 -5.94 13.28 5.36
N ARG A 44 -5.66 14.59 5.26
CA ARG A 44 -6.68 15.64 5.37
C ARG A 44 -7.74 15.52 4.28
N TRP A 45 -7.33 15.23 3.04
CA TRP A 45 -8.26 14.99 1.95
C TRP A 45 -9.12 13.75 2.21
N SER A 46 -8.52 12.64 2.63
CA SER A 46 -9.22 11.37 2.91
C SER A 46 -10.28 11.51 4.00
N VAL A 47 -10.02 12.26 5.08
CA VAL A 47 -11.01 12.47 6.14
C VAL A 47 -12.08 13.52 5.80
N SER A 48 -11.85 14.34 4.78
CA SER A 48 -12.81 15.38 4.36
C SER A 48 -14.00 14.85 3.57
N THR A 49 -13.91 13.60 3.10
CA THR A 49 -14.97 12.96 2.31
C THR A 49 -15.98 12.22 3.17
N SER A 50 -17.19 12.04 2.61
CA SER A 50 -18.23 11.18 3.19
C SER A 50 -18.48 9.92 2.36
N ALA A 51 -17.69 9.71 1.29
CA ALA A 51 -17.81 8.52 0.47
C ALA A 51 -17.40 7.27 1.27
N PRO A 52 -18.12 6.13 1.14
CA PRO A 52 -17.73 4.89 1.80
C PRO A 52 -16.34 4.38 1.44
N TYR A 53 -15.87 4.65 0.23
CA TYR A 53 -14.54 4.26 -0.25
C TYR A 53 -13.73 5.49 -0.63
N VAL A 54 -12.47 5.51 -0.20
CA VAL A 54 -11.46 6.49 -0.59
C VAL A 54 -10.36 5.75 -1.33
N VAL A 55 -10.02 6.18 -2.54
CA VAL A 55 -9.03 5.51 -3.40
C VAL A 55 -8.00 6.53 -3.88
N HIS A 56 -6.73 6.25 -3.67
CA HIS A 56 -5.63 7.09 -4.16
C HIS A 56 -4.36 6.30 -4.46
N ASP A 57 -3.35 6.94 -5.01
CA ASP A 57 -2.05 6.34 -5.38
C ASP A 57 -0.88 6.75 -4.49
N HIS A 58 -1.15 7.56 -3.47
CA HIS A 58 -0.16 7.92 -2.47
C HIS A 58 0.17 6.75 -1.52
N ASP A 59 1.30 6.09 -1.73
CA ASP A 59 1.80 5.01 -0.87
C ASP A 59 2.55 5.58 0.35
N PRO A 60 2.00 5.49 1.59
CA PRO A 60 2.65 5.99 2.80
C PRO A 60 3.98 5.28 3.13
N LEU A 61 4.20 4.09 2.57
CA LEU A 61 5.45 3.32 2.71
C LEU A 61 6.31 3.39 1.44
N GLY A 62 5.97 4.25 0.48
CA GLY A 62 6.63 4.30 -0.83
C GLY A 62 8.14 4.58 -0.75
N HIS A 63 8.58 5.41 0.20
CA HIS A 63 10.01 5.65 0.44
C HIS A 63 10.74 4.40 0.95
N VAL A 64 10.11 3.62 1.84
CA VAL A 64 10.67 2.35 2.32
C VAL A 64 10.68 1.31 1.20
N ALA A 65 9.60 1.23 0.42
CA ALA A 65 9.51 0.37 -0.74
C ALA A 65 10.66 0.63 -1.73
N ALA A 66 10.87 1.90 -2.09
CA ALA A 66 11.94 2.32 -2.97
C ALA A 66 13.32 1.96 -2.39
N ALA A 67 13.59 2.29 -1.12
CA ALA A 67 14.88 1.96 -0.50
C ALA A 67 15.12 0.45 -0.40
N TRP A 68 14.07 -0.34 -0.18
CA TRP A 68 14.15 -1.80 -0.14
C TRP A 68 14.47 -2.38 -1.51
N VAL A 69 13.78 -1.90 -2.54
CA VAL A 69 14.04 -2.30 -3.94
C VAL A 69 15.46 -1.91 -4.35
N GLU A 70 15.86 -0.65 -4.11
CA GLU A 70 17.19 -0.17 -4.45
C GLU A 70 18.30 -0.96 -3.73
N PHE A 71 18.07 -1.37 -2.48
CA PHE A 71 19.02 -2.20 -1.75
C PHE A 71 19.18 -3.58 -2.39
N TYR A 72 18.08 -4.27 -2.73
CA TYR A 72 18.13 -5.61 -3.33
C TYR A 72 18.48 -5.63 -4.82
N ASP A 73 18.33 -4.51 -5.52
CA ASP A 73 18.78 -4.32 -6.89
C ASP A 73 20.25 -3.82 -6.96
N ASP A 74 20.99 -3.85 -5.85
CA ASP A 74 22.39 -3.39 -5.73
C ASP A 74 22.60 -1.89 -6.11
N GLN A 75 21.57 -1.05 -5.95
CA GLN A 75 21.59 0.39 -6.26
C GLN A 75 21.80 1.28 -5.03
N SER A 76 21.59 0.74 -3.84
CA SER A 76 21.75 1.46 -2.57
C SER A 76 22.40 0.57 -1.50
N THR A 77 22.57 1.11 -0.29
CA THR A 77 23.20 0.40 0.82
C THR A 77 22.19 0.04 1.90
N TYR A 78 22.51 -1.00 2.67
CA TYR A 78 21.71 -1.43 3.82
C TYR A 78 21.42 -0.29 4.80
N GLY A 79 22.39 0.60 5.06
CA GLY A 79 22.20 1.74 5.96
C GLY A 79 21.21 2.80 5.44
N VAL A 80 21.00 2.89 4.12
CA VAL A 80 19.94 3.76 3.55
C VAL A 80 18.57 3.14 3.80
N LEU A 81 18.44 1.82 3.60
CA LEU A 81 17.22 1.09 3.91
C LEU A 81 16.86 1.20 5.41
N GLU A 82 17.82 0.99 6.31
CA GLU A 82 17.60 1.14 7.75
C GLU A 82 17.11 2.55 8.10
N LEU A 83 17.70 3.59 7.50
CA LEU A 83 17.29 4.97 7.73
C LEU A 83 15.85 5.24 7.28
N GLU A 84 15.44 4.76 6.11
CA GLU A 84 14.07 4.95 5.63
C GLU A 84 13.04 4.17 6.48
N ILE A 85 13.40 2.97 6.94
CA ILE A 85 12.59 2.21 7.90
C ILE A 85 12.44 2.97 9.21
N GLU A 86 13.54 3.47 9.80
CA GLU A 86 13.51 4.23 11.06
C GLU A 86 12.62 5.47 10.94
N ARG A 87 12.72 6.21 9.82
CA ARG A 87 11.88 7.38 9.54
C ARG A 87 10.40 7.02 9.44
N ALA A 88 10.07 5.94 8.74
CA ALA A 88 8.68 5.50 8.60
C ALA A 88 8.10 5.03 9.94
N VAL A 89 8.87 4.31 10.75
CA VAL A 89 8.47 3.92 12.10
C VAL A 89 8.23 5.14 12.99
N GLU A 90 9.17 6.09 13.03
CA GLU A 90 9.03 7.33 13.81
C GLU A 90 7.81 8.16 13.34
N ALA A 91 7.53 8.17 12.03
CA ALA A 91 6.37 8.84 11.47
C ALA A 91 5.06 8.14 11.86
N ALA A 92 5.03 6.80 11.85
CA ALA A 92 3.87 6.01 12.25
C ALA A 92 3.57 6.18 13.75
N GLU A 93 4.58 6.11 14.62
CA GLU A 93 4.43 6.35 16.07
C GLU A 93 3.84 7.74 16.36
N ARG A 94 4.22 8.74 15.56
CA ARG A 94 3.70 10.11 15.64
C ARG A 94 2.37 10.32 14.91
N HIS A 95 1.79 9.25 14.35
CA HIS A 95 0.55 9.28 13.58
C HIS A 95 0.61 10.26 12.39
N MET A 96 1.81 10.47 11.84
CA MET A 96 2.03 11.32 10.66
C MET A 96 1.80 10.56 9.36
N ILE A 97 1.96 9.24 9.39
CA ILE A 97 1.56 8.32 8.32
C ILE A 97 0.62 7.26 8.86
N SER A 98 -0.24 6.72 8.01
CA SER A 98 -1.10 5.58 8.31
C SER A 98 -1.15 4.66 7.10
N VAL A 99 -1.00 3.36 7.33
CA VAL A 99 -1.18 2.34 6.29
C VAL A 99 -2.66 2.32 5.87
N PRO A 100 -2.99 2.18 4.56
CA PRO A 100 -4.38 2.12 4.09
C PRO A 100 -5.08 0.83 4.55
N ASP A 101 -6.41 0.80 4.49
CA ASP A 101 -7.16 -0.45 4.76
C ASP A 101 -6.82 -1.55 3.76
N TYR A 102 -6.51 -1.20 2.51
CA TYR A 102 -6.06 -2.15 1.48
C TYR A 102 -5.02 -1.51 0.54
N TYR A 103 -4.04 -2.30 0.12
CA TYR A 103 -3.26 -2.08 -1.09
C TYR A 103 -3.89 -2.84 -2.25
N VAL A 104 -4.01 -2.20 -3.41
CA VAL A 104 -4.41 -2.82 -4.67
C VAL A 104 -3.24 -2.74 -5.63
N VAL A 105 -2.66 -3.89 -5.96
CA VAL A 105 -1.49 -4.01 -6.85
C VAL A 105 -1.99 -4.23 -8.28
N LEU A 106 -1.88 -3.21 -9.11
CA LEU A 106 -2.28 -3.27 -10.52
C LEU A 106 -1.24 -4.03 -11.34
N HIS A 107 -1.72 -4.91 -12.22
CA HIS A 107 -0.91 -5.66 -13.18
C HIS A 107 0.37 -6.25 -12.56
N PRO A 108 0.27 -7.06 -11.49
CA PRO A 108 1.44 -7.57 -10.79
C PRO A 108 2.43 -8.30 -11.71
N GLU A 109 1.95 -8.89 -12.81
CA GLU A 109 2.75 -9.55 -13.83
C GLU A 109 3.60 -8.61 -14.71
N SER A 110 3.28 -7.32 -14.79
CA SER A 110 4.09 -6.33 -15.51
C SER A 110 5.16 -5.67 -14.64
N LEU A 111 5.07 -5.83 -13.31
CA LEU A 111 5.99 -5.20 -12.38
C LEU A 111 7.40 -5.81 -12.44
N PRO A 112 8.45 -5.00 -12.22
CA PRO A 112 9.77 -5.54 -11.92
C PRO A 112 9.71 -6.47 -10.72
N THR A 113 10.46 -7.59 -10.78
CA THR A 113 10.40 -8.67 -9.78
C THR A 113 10.57 -8.18 -8.33
N THR A 114 11.53 -7.28 -8.09
CA THR A 114 11.80 -6.75 -6.74
C THR A 114 10.63 -5.90 -6.23
N TRP A 115 10.03 -5.05 -7.07
CA TRP A 115 8.81 -4.31 -6.73
C TRP A 115 7.63 -5.25 -6.45
N MET A 116 7.47 -6.31 -7.23
CA MET A 116 6.46 -7.34 -6.97
C MET A 116 6.67 -8.01 -5.60
N HIS A 117 7.91 -8.35 -5.23
CA HIS A 117 8.24 -8.93 -3.93
C HIS A 117 8.00 -7.98 -2.75
N TRP A 118 8.10 -6.66 -2.95
CA TRP A 118 7.70 -5.71 -1.93
C TRP A 118 6.20 -5.82 -1.61
N TRP A 119 5.32 -5.60 -2.60
CA TRP A 119 3.88 -5.58 -2.32
C TRP A 119 3.32 -6.99 -2.06
N LEU A 120 3.62 -7.96 -2.94
CA LEU A 120 3.05 -9.31 -2.87
C LEU A 120 3.87 -10.28 -2.00
N GLY A 121 5.03 -9.85 -1.51
CA GLY A 121 5.83 -10.56 -0.52
C GLY A 121 5.78 -9.86 0.82
N VAL A 122 6.52 -8.77 0.98
CA VAL A 122 6.72 -8.10 2.29
C VAL A 122 5.39 -7.68 2.91
N LEU A 123 4.58 -6.90 2.19
CA LEU A 123 3.31 -6.42 2.74
C LEU A 123 2.30 -7.56 2.93
N ALA A 124 2.28 -8.53 2.01
CA ALA A 124 1.40 -9.68 2.09
C ALA A 124 1.77 -10.64 3.25
N ASP A 125 3.04 -10.70 3.65
CA ASP A 125 3.48 -11.45 4.84
C ASP A 125 2.94 -10.80 6.13
N ALA A 126 2.94 -9.46 6.18
CA ALA A 126 2.39 -8.70 7.30
C ALA A 126 0.85 -8.81 7.39
N SER A 127 0.13 -8.70 6.26
CA SER A 127 -1.31 -8.92 6.22
C SER A 127 -1.83 -9.29 4.82
N PRO A 128 -2.01 -10.58 4.52
CA PRO A 128 -2.28 -11.03 3.14
C PRO A 128 -3.65 -10.59 2.62
N ASN A 129 -4.66 -10.51 3.49
CA ASN A 129 -6.01 -10.08 3.08
C ASN A 129 -6.10 -8.57 2.80
N ARG A 130 -5.03 -7.82 3.06
CA ARG A 130 -4.96 -6.37 2.89
C ARG A 130 -4.15 -5.98 1.65
N VAL A 131 -3.54 -6.94 0.96
CA VAL A 131 -2.87 -6.73 -0.32
C VAL A 131 -3.62 -7.50 -1.39
N ILE A 132 -4.20 -6.80 -2.36
CA ILE A 132 -5.07 -7.37 -3.38
C ILE A 132 -4.35 -7.28 -4.73
N PRO A 133 -3.90 -8.41 -5.30
CA PRO A 133 -3.43 -8.42 -6.68
C PRO A 133 -4.62 -8.20 -7.63
N TRP A 134 -4.45 -7.30 -8.59
CA TRP A 134 -5.45 -6.95 -9.58
C TRP A 134 -4.85 -7.13 -11.00
N PRO A 135 -4.96 -8.35 -11.58
CA PRO A 135 -4.29 -8.69 -12.83
C PRO A 135 -4.99 -8.15 -14.08
N ASP A 136 -6.30 -7.83 -14.01
CA ASP A 136 -7.10 -7.58 -15.21
C ASP A 136 -7.74 -6.19 -15.23
N ALA A 137 -7.38 -5.38 -16.22
CA ALA A 137 -7.93 -4.04 -16.43
C ALA A 137 -9.39 -4.10 -16.91
N ASP A 138 -9.84 -5.23 -17.45
CA ASP A 138 -11.20 -5.40 -17.94
C ASP A 138 -12.20 -5.71 -16.82
N ASP A 139 -11.72 -6.27 -15.71
CA ASP A 139 -12.56 -6.44 -14.53
C ASP A 139 -12.88 -5.08 -13.91
N SER A 140 -14.11 -4.94 -13.41
CA SER A 140 -14.51 -3.67 -12.82
C SER A 140 -13.90 -3.54 -11.44
N LEU A 141 -13.04 -2.54 -11.24
CA LEU A 141 -12.52 -2.17 -9.92
C LEU A 141 -13.66 -1.85 -8.92
N ALA A 142 -14.82 -1.40 -9.39
CA ALA A 142 -16.01 -1.26 -8.55
C ALA A 142 -16.59 -2.60 -8.07
N SER A 143 -16.36 -3.69 -8.81
CA SER A 143 -16.65 -5.05 -8.36
C SER A 143 -15.73 -5.49 -7.23
N LEU A 144 -14.45 -5.09 -7.27
CA LEU A 144 -13.51 -5.33 -6.18
C LEU A 144 -14.00 -4.70 -4.89
N LEU A 145 -14.36 -3.40 -4.96
CA LEU A 145 -14.81 -2.64 -3.80
C LEU A 145 -16.03 -3.29 -3.11
N ARG A 146 -16.88 -3.99 -3.87
CA ARG A 146 -18.04 -4.72 -3.31
C ARG A 146 -17.68 -6.03 -2.62
N HIS A 147 -16.49 -6.59 -2.90
CA HIS A 147 -16.08 -7.92 -2.43
C HIS A 147 -14.72 -7.87 -1.75
N LEU A 148 -14.42 -6.77 -1.05
CA LEU A 148 -13.15 -6.65 -0.33
C LEU A 148 -13.01 -7.79 0.70
N PRO A 149 -11.86 -8.49 0.71
CA PRO A 149 -11.62 -9.58 1.65
C PRO A 149 -11.74 -9.10 3.09
N THR A 150 -12.45 -9.87 3.91
CA THR A 150 -12.43 -9.62 5.36
C THR A 150 -11.21 -10.30 5.98
N GLY A 151 -10.62 -9.68 6.99
CA GLY A 151 -9.40 -10.21 7.60
C GLY A 151 -8.93 -9.39 8.78
N ARG A 152 -7.83 -9.85 9.38
CA ARG A 152 -7.15 -9.09 10.43
C ARG A 152 -6.77 -7.70 9.89
N PRO A 153 -6.86 -6.64 10.71
CA PRO A 153 -6.28 -5.35 10.34
C PRO A 153 -4.76 -5.49 10.20
N TRP A 154 -4.11 -4.45 9.71
CA TRP A 154 -2.66 -4.36 9.76
C TRP A 154 -2.15 -4.48 11.20
N PRO A 155 -1.05 -5.21 11.43
CA PRO A 155 -0.28 -5.02 12.65
C PRO A 155 0.31 -3.61 12.68
N GLU A 156 0.59 -3.10 13.88
CA GLU A 156 1.25 -1.79 14.05
C GLU A 156 2.58 -1.75 13.30
N VAL A 157 2.87 -0.65 12.60
CA VAL A 157 4.01 -0.55 11.67
C VAL A 157 5.33 -0.85 12.36
N GLU A 158 5.52 -0.33 13.56
CA GLU A 158 6.70 -0.54 14.41
C GLU A 158 6.93 -2.01 14.80
N SER A 159 5.90 -2.85 14.74
CA SER A 159 6.00 -4.26 15.12
C SER A 159 6.56 -5.17 14.02
N TRP A 160 6.50 -4.74 12.75
CA TRP A 160 6.90 -5.59 11.61
C TRP A 160 7.88 -4.90 10.65
N LEU A 161 7.76 -3.59 10.42
CA LEU A 161 8.57 -2.87 9.44
C LEU A 161 10.09 -2.96 9.72
N PRO A 162 10.59 -2.92 10.98
CA PRO A 162 12.01 -3.13 11.26
C PRO A 162 12.57 -4.47 10.78
N GLY A 163 11.74 -5.53 10.75
CA GLY A 163 12.16 -6.86 10.32
C GLY A 163 12.40 -6.97 8.80
N VAL A 164 11.88 -6.03 8.02
CA VAL A 164 11.87 -6.08 6.55
C VAL A 164 13.26 -5.93 5.94
N ALA A 165 14.19 -5.29 6.66
CA ALA A 165 15.58 -5.19 6.22
C ALA A 165 16.26 -6.58 6.04
N GLY A 166 15.78 -7.60 6.76
CA GLY A 166 16.22 -8.99 6.64
C GLY A 166 15.37 -9.86 5.70
N SER A 167 14.29 -9.32 5.14
CA SER A 167 13.36 -10.04 4.28
C SER A 167 13.93 -10.15 2.86
N VAL A 168 14.53 -11.30 2.54
CA VAL A 168 15.12 -11.54 1.21
C VAL A 168 14.02 -11.80 0.18
N PRO A 169 13.96 -11.07 -0.97
CA PRO A 169 12.90 -11.14 -1.97
C PRO A 169 12.43 -12.57 -2.29
N ASP A 170 13.36 -13.47 -2.62
CA ASP A 170 13.06 -14.86 -3.02
C ASP A 170 12.61 -15.79 -1.87
N ARG A 171 12.61 -15.31 -0.62
CA ARG A 171 12.29 -16.10 0.58
C ARG A 171 11.07 -15.62 1.35
N ILE A 172 10.51 -14.47 0.98
CA ILE A 172 9.35 -13.92 1.67
C ILE A 172 8.14 -14.83 1.45
N GLY A 173 7.35 -15.04 2.51
CA GLY A 173 6.19 -15.95 2.49
C GLY A 173 6.53 -17.45 2.62
N LEU A 174 7.81 -17.85 2.58
CA LEU A 174 8.22 -19.25 2.80
C LEU A 174 8.39 -19.62 4.28
N HIS A 175 8.32 -18.64 5.18
CA HIS A 175 8.48 -18.86 6.63
C HIS A 175 7.21 -19.40 7.33
N GLY A 176 6.12 -19.63 6.58
CA GLY A 176 4.82 -20.09 7.09
C GLY A 176 4.62 -21.61 7.26
N SER A 177 5.67 -22.43 7.21
CA SER A 177 5.61 -23.87 7.52
C SER A 177 6.42 -24.20 8.77
N ARG A 178 5.90 -23.85 9.94
CA ARG A 178 6.33 -24.48 11.19
C ARG A 178 5.23 -24.55 12.24
#